data_AF-A0A520X9D2-F1
#
_entry.id   AF-A0A520X9D2-F1
#
_cell.length_a   1.000
_cell.length_b   1.000
_cell.length_c   1.000
_cell.angle_alpha   90.00
_cell.angle_beta   90.00
_cell.angle_gamma   90.00
#
_symmetry.space_group_name_H-M   'P 1'
#
loop_
_entity.id
_entity.type
_entity.pdbx_description
1 polymer ?
#
loop_
_entity_poly.entity_id
_entity_poly.type
_entity_poly.pdbx_seq_one_letter_code
_entity_poly.pdbx_strand_id
1 'polypeptide(L)'
;MKPGTKIIDQVRRNFVAIVSLVVAVTSLGYNTWRNESSEFNRNQRLISIEVLRNLGELQQVVYHRHWGMDAEDAGNPLTGWAIVLTIDDLASILQVPVPESASALRDAWQQHSDMLGEKDKAEKTIIEAIDTVRSDVHALLSDLD
;
A
#
# COMPACT_ATOMS: atom_id res chain seq x y z
N MET A 1 -54.96 25.17 -33.18
CA MET A 1 -53.65 24.55 -32.90
C MET A 1 -52.78 25.57 -32.20
N LYS A 2 -52.45 25.37 -30.91
CA LYS A 2 -51.55 26.29 -30.18
C LYS A 2 -50.14 26.15 -30.79
N PRO A 3 -49.45 27.27 -31.10
CA PRO A 3 -48.11 27.19 -31.66
C PRO A 3 -47.22 26.43 -30.67
N GLY A 4 -46.58 25.36 -31.13
CA GLY A 4 -45.68 24.55 -30.30
C GLY A 4 -44.68 25.48 -29.63
N THR A 5 -44.65 25.46 -28.30
CA THR A 5 -43.71 26.29 -27.54
C THR A 5 -42.32 25.97 -28.03
N LYS A 6 -41.62 26.99 -28.54
CA LYS A 6 -40.26 26.80 -29.05
C LYS A 6 -39.42 26.31 -27.88
N ILE A 7 -38.57 25.32 -28.11
CA ILE A 7 -37.72 24.71 -27.07
C ILE A 7 -36.96 25.79 -26.27
N ILE A 8 -36.57 26.87 -26.93
CA ILE A 8 -35.93 28.05 -26.35
C ILE A 8 -36.77 28.70 -25.22
N ASP A 9 -38.09 28.79 -25.38
CA ASP A 9 -38.98 29.37 -24.37
C ASP A 9 -39.11 28.47 -23.13
N GLN A 10 -39.06 27.14 -23.33
CA GLN A 10 -39.05 26.17 -22.23
C GLN A 10 -37.73 26.19 -21.47
N VAL A 11 -36.60 26.30 -22.17
CA VAL A 11 -35.27 26.45 -21.54
C VAL A 11 -35.19 27.73 -20.74
N ARG A 12 -35.67 28.86 -21.30
CA ARG A 12 -35.65 30.16 -20.60
C ARG A 12 -36.53 30.14 -19.35
N ARG A 13 -37.71 29.51 -19.41
CA ARG A 13 -38.62 29.41 -18.26
C ARG A 13 -38.07 28.51 -17.14
N ASN A 14 -37.31 27.47 -17.50
CA ASN A 14 -36.72 26.52 -16.53
C ASN A 14 -35.23 26.77 -16.27
N PHE A 15 -34.69 27.94 -16.64
CA PHE A 15 -33.25 28.21 -16.58
C PHE A 15 -32.66 27.97 -15.18
N VAL A 16 -33.33 28.47 -14.14
CA VAL A 16 -32.91 28.26 -12.75
C VAL A 16 -32.89 26.78 -12.39
N ALA A 17 -33.91 26.01 -12.77
CA ALA A 17 -33.96 24.57 -12.49
C ALA A 17 -32.86 23.80 -13.23
N ILE A 18 -32.56 24.17 -14.48
CA ILE A 18 -31.47 23.57 -15.27
C ILE A 18 -30.12 23.90 -14.63
N VAL A 19 -29.88 25.15 -14.25
CA VAL A 19 -28.65 25.55 -13.56
C VAL A 19 -28.51 24.81 -12.23
N SER A 20 -29.58 24.73 -11.43
CA SER A 20 -29.57 23.97 -10.17
C SER A 20 -29.26 22.49 -10.39
N LEU A 21 -29.82 21.87 -11.44
CA LEU A 21 -29.53 20.48 -11.77
C LEU A 21 -28.07 20.29 -12.17
N VAL A 22 -27.53 21.17 -13.03
CA VAL A 22 -26.12 21.12 -13.45
C VAL A 22 -25.19 21.27 -12.23
N VAL A 23 -25.47 22.21 -11.34
CA VAL A 23 -24.69 22.40 -10.10
C VAL A 23 -24.78 21.17 -9.22
N ALA A 24 -25.98 20.59 -9.03
CA ALA A 24 -26.16 19.40 -8.21
C ALA A 24 -25.38 18.19 -8.76
N VAL A 25 -25.47 17.92 -10.06
CA VAL A 25 -24.75 16.81 -10.71
C VAL A 25 -23.24 17.03 -10.63
N THR A 26 -22.76 18.24 -10.87
CA THR A 26 -21.33 18.57 -10.81
C THR A 26 -20.80 18.44 -9.38
N SER A 27 -21.50 18.96 -8.38
CA SER A 27 -21.11 18.84 -6.97
C SER A 27 -21.08 17.38 -6.51
N LEU A 28 -22.09 16.59 -6.90
CA LEU A 28 -22.13 15.18 -6.54
C LEU A 28 -20.96 14.43 -7.18
N GLY A 29 -20.73 14.62 -8.48
CA GLY A 29 -19.62 13.98 -9.19
C GLY A 29 -18.25 14.34 -8.60
N TYR A 30 -18.02 15.62 -8.32
CA TYR A 30 -16.78 16.08 -7.68
C TYR A 30 -16.59 15.48 -6.28
N ASN A 31 -17.64 15.48 -5.45
CA ASN A 31 -17.57 14.92 -4.10
C ASN A 31 -17.31 13.42 -4.12
N THR A 32 -17.96 12.67 -5.03
CA THR A 32 -17.73 11.22 -5.18
C THR A 32 -16.30 10.92 -5.61
N TRP A 33 -15.79 11.61 -6.64
CA TRP A 33 -14.42 11.42 -7.10
C TRP A 33 -13.38 11.75 -6.01
N ARG A 34 -13.57 12.89 -5.33
CA ARG A 34 -12.71 13.29 -4.21
C ARG A 34 -12.73 12.27 -3.08
N ASN A 35 -13.91 11.75 -2.72
CA ASN A 35 -14.06 10.78 -1.65
C ASN A 35 -13.37 9.45 -1.99
N GLU A 36 -13.55 8.94 -3.21
CA GLU A 36 -12.87 7.73 -3.68
C GLU A 36 -11.35 7.88 -3.63
N SER A 37 -10.84 9.03 -4.07
CA SER A 37 -9.39 9.32 -4.04
C SER A 37 -8.85 9.35 -2.60
N SER A 38 -9.59 9.96 -1.66
CA SER A 38 -9.20 9.98 -0.25
C SER A 38 -9.26 8.61 0.42
N GLU A 39 -10.28 7.79 0.13
CA GLU A 39 -10.35 6.42 0.64
C GLU A 39 -9.24 5.53 0.06
N PHE A 40 -8.92 5.69 -1.22
CA PHE A 40 -7.78 5.01 -1.84
C PHE A 40 -6.46 5.36 -1.10
N ASN A 41 -6.16 6.65 -0.92
CA ASN A 41 -4.94 7.09 -0.21
C ASN A 41 -4.92 6.62 1.26
N ARG A 42 -6.09 6.60 1.91
CA ARG A 42 -6.22 6.09 3.27
C ARG A 42 -5.92 4.60 3.36
N ASN A 43 -6.43 3.79 2.42
CA ASN A 43 -6.16 2.36 2.37
C ASN A 43 -4.67 2.08 2.13
N GLN A 44 -4.05 2.76 1.17
CA GLN A 44 -2.61 2.66 0.90
C GLN A 44 -1.79 2.96 2.16
N ARG A 45 -2.14 4.03 2.90
CA ARG A 45 -1.46 4.41 4.14
C ARG A 45 -1.60 3.36 5.24
N LEU A 46 -2.80 2.82 5.44
CA LEU A 46 -3.05 1.79 6.47
C LEU A 46 -2.25 0.52 6.21
N ILE A 47 -2.27 0.03 4.97
CA ILE A 47 -1.54 -1.17 4.58
C ILE A 47 -0.03 -0.93 4.65
N SER A 48 0.45 0.25 4.22
CA SER A 48 1.87 0.63 4.31
C SER A 48 2.39 0.60 5.75
N ILE A 49 1.63 1.11 6.72
CA ILE A 49 2.00 1.07 8.14
C ILE A 49 2.08 -0.38 8.65
N GLU A 50 1.14 -1.23 8.23
CA GLU A 50 1.16 -2.65 8.58
C GLU A 50 2.39 -3.35 7.99
N VAL A 51 2.75 -3.07 6.74
CA VAL A 51 3.99 -3.58 6.11
C VAL A 51 5.23 -3.12 6.89
N LEU A 52 5.32 -1.84 7.27
CA LEU A 52 6.45 -1.32 8.07
C LEU A 52 6.58 -2.02 9.41
N ARG A 53 5.46 -2.34 10.07
CA ARG A 53 5.46 -3.11 11.32
C ARG A 53 6.03 -4.51 11.10
N ASN A 54 5.52 -5.24 10.11
CA ASN A 54 5.98 -6.59 9.81
C ASN A 54 7.46 -6.61 9.38
N LEU A 55 7.94 -5.61 8.64
CA LEU A 55 9.37 -5.46 8.32
C LEU A 55 10.22 -5.30 9.58
N GLY A 56 9.74 -4.54 10.57
CA GLY A 56 10.41 -4.40 11.87
C GLY A 56 10.47 -5.71 12.65
N GLU A 57 9.37 -6.47 12.65
CA GLU A 57 9.31 -7.80 13.27
C GLU A 57 10.25 -8.79 12.58
N LEU A 58 10.28 -8.81 11.24
CA LEU A 58 11.21 -9.65 10.49
C LEU A 58 12.68 -9.32 10.79
N GLN A 59 13.01 -8.03 10.87
CA GLN A 59 14.35 -7.59 11.23
C GLN A 59 14.75 -8.05 12.65
N GLN A 60 13.81 -8.06 13.61
CA GLN A 60 14.06 -8.63 14.93
C GLN A 60 14.39 -10.12 14.85
N VAL A 61 13.66 -10.91 14.06
CA VAL A 61 13.96 -12.35 13.86
C VAL A 61 15.38 -12.55 13.35
N VAL A 62 15.79 -11.78 12.33
CA VAL A 62 17.16 -11.83 11.77
C VAL A 62 18.21 -11.55 12.85
N TYR A 63 17.96 -10.53 13.67
CA TYR A 63 18.85 -10.10 14.74
C TYR A 63 18.95 -11.09 15.92
N HIS A 64 17.82 -11.63 16.37
CA HIS A 64 17.78 -12.68 17.38
C HIS A 64 18.59 -13.90 16.95
N ARG A 65 18.48 -14.27 15.67
CA ARG A 65 19.23 -15.37 15.09
C ARG A 65 20.73 -15.07 14.95
N HIS A 66 21.10 -13.88 14.49
CA HIS A 66 22.49 -13.50 14.26
C HIS A 66 23.29 -13.34 15.57
N TRP A 67 22.73 -12.64 16.57
CA TRP A 67 23.42 -12.39 17.84
C TRP A 67 23.19 -13.47 18.90
N GLY A 68 22.48 -14.55 18.57
CA GLY A 68 22.26 -15.69 19.46
C GLY A 68 21.37 -15.39 20.68
N MET A 69 20.67 -14.25 20.69
CA MET A 69 19.71 -13.91 21.72
C MET A 69 18.38 -14.58 21.39
N ASP A 70 18.05 -15.68 22.05
CA ASP A 70 16.79 -16.40 21.85
C ASP A 70 16.59 -16.92 20.41
N ALA A 71 17.65 -17.53 19.86
CA ALA A 71 17.71 -17.97 18.47
C ALA A 71 16.81 -19.17 18.13
N GLU A 72 16.31 -19.91 19.13
CA GLU A 72 15.42 -21.06 18.95
C GLU A 72 13.94 -20.64 18.88
N ASP A 73 13.53 -19.66 19.70
CA ASP A 73 12.15 -19.16 19.72
C ASP A 73 12.01 -17.88 18.88
N ALA A 74 12.59 -16.75 19.32
CA ALA A 74 12.45 -15.45 18.64
C ALA A 74 13.22 -15.35 17.31
N GLY A 75 14.34 -16.05 17.18
CA GLY A 75 15.17 -16.08 15.96
C GLY A 75 14.80 -17.18 14.96
N ASN A 76 13.66 -17.85 15.11
CA ASN A 76 13.32 -19.01 14.30
C ASN A 76 13.07 -18.63 12.81
N PRO A 77 13.80 -19.22 11.84
CA PRO A 77 13.59 -18.95 10.42
C PRO A 77 12.17 -19.25 9.92
N LEU A 78 11.43 -20.19 10.54
CA LEU A 78 10.04 -20.47 10.21
C LEU A 78 9.12 -19.30 10.60
N THR A 79 9.39 -18.65 11.73
CA THR A 79 8.69 -17.43 12.14
C THR A 79 8.93 -16.31 11.12
N GLY A 80 10.17 -16.12 10.70
CA GLY A 80 10.50 -15.15 9.66
C GLY A 80 9.85 -15.46 8.31
N TRP A 81 9.73 -16.73 7.91
CA TRP A 81 9.02 -17.13 6.69
C TRP A 81 7.55 -16.69 6.71
N ALA A 82 6.85 -16.86 7.84
CA ALA A 82 5.46 -16.42 7.97
C ALA A 82 5.31 -14.89 7.86
N ILE A 83 6.24 -14.14 8.44
CA ILE A 83 6.25 -12.67 8.36
C ILE A 83 6.52 -12.21 6.92
N VAL A 84 7.47 -12.84 6.23
CA VAL A 84 7.80 -12.54 4.82
C VAL A 84 6.59 -12.76 3.91
N LEU A 85 5.85 -13.86 4.07
CA LEU A 85 4.63 -14.10 3.31
C LEU A 85 3.55 -13.05 3.61
N THR A 86 3.42 -12.66 4.88
CA THR A 86 2.49 -11.60 5.28
C THR A 86 2.85 -10.26 4.62
N ILE A 87 4.14 -9.94 4.54
CA ILE A 87 4.63 -8.75 3.83
C ILE A 87 4.31 -8.83 2.33
N ASP A 88 4.58 -9.96 1.67
CA ASP A 88 4.31 -10.18 0.24
C ASP A 88 2.81 -10.04 -0.08
N ASP A 89 1.95 -10.65 0.74
CA ASP A 89 0.49 -10.60 0.60
C ASP A 89 -0.04 -9.16 0.75
N LEU A 90 0.40 -8.43 1.78
CA LEU A 90 -0.02 -7.05 2.01
C LEU A 90 0.53 -6.09 0.96
N ALA A 91 1.78 -6.29 0.54
CA ALA A 91 2.43 -5.46 -0.44
C ALA A 91 1.78 -5.58 -1.83
N SER A 92 1.21 -6.75 -2.16
CA SER A 92 0.61 -7.02 -3.48
C SER A 92 -0.50 -6.04 -3.91
N ILE A 93 -1.14 -5.37 -2.96
CA ILE A 93 -2.22 -4.40 -3.19
C ILE A 93 -1.77 -2.94 -3.05
N LEU A 94 -0.50 -2.71 -2.73
CA LEU A 94 0.12 -1.38 -2.73
C LEU A 94 0.55 -0.97 -4.14
N GLN A 95 0.74 0.33 -4.33
CA GLN A 95 1.29 0.84 -5.59
C GLN A 95 2.77 0.48 -5.75
N VAL A 96 3.19 0.29 -7.01
CA VAL A 96 4.59 0.11 -7.42
C VAL A 96 5.44 1.28 -6.89
N PRO A 97 6.65 1.02 -6.35
CA PRO A 97 7.44 -0.22 -6.46
C PRO A 97 7.29 -1.24 -5.33
N VAL A 98 6.42 -1.02 -4.34
CA VAL A 98 6.35 -1.86 -3.12
C VAL A 98 6.11 -3.36 -3.39
N PRO A 99 5.21 -3.79 -4.31
CA PRO A 99 5.04 -5.21 -4.63
C PRO A 99 6.32 -5.87 -5.18
N GLU A 100 7.13 -5.13 -5.94
CA GLU A 100 8.33 -5.66 -6.59
C GLU A 100 9.45 -5.90 -5.58
N SER A 101 9.69 -4.94 -4.69
CA SER A 101 10.68 -5.09 -3.62
C SER A 101 10.26 -6.11 -2.58
N ALA A 102 8.96 -6.23 -2.26
CA ALA A 102 8.46 -7.27 -1.36
C ALA A 102 8.67 -8.68 -1.92
N SER A 103 8.43 -8.86 -3.22
CA SER A 103 8.71 -10.13 -3.90
C SER A 103 10.21 -10.45 -3.88
N ALA A 104 11.07 -9.44 -4.11
CA ALA A 104 12.52 -9.60 -4.01
C ALA A 104 12.98 -9.96 -2.58
N LEU A 105 12.35 -9.39 -1.54
CA LEU A 105 12.59 -9.78 -0.16
C LEU A 105 12.23 -11.24 0.10
N ARG A 106 11.09 -11.71 -0.42
CA ARG A 106 10.69 -13.11 -0.30
C ARG A 106 11.70 -14.05 -0.95
N ASP A 107 12.15 -13.70 -2.15
CA ASP A 107 13.14 -14.50 -2.88
C ASP A 107 14.50 -14.50 -2.16
N ALA A 108 14.93 -13.36 -1.61
CA ALA A 108 16.14 -13.25 -0.80
C ALA A 108 16.04 -14.10 0.47
N TRP A 109 14.90 -14.07 1.15
CA TRP A 109 14.66 -14.88 2.33
C TRP A 109 14.70 -16.37 1.99
N GLN A 110 14.03 -16.81 0.92
CA GLN A 110 14.05 -18.21 0.46
C GLN A 110 15.46 -18.73 0.16
N GLN A 111 16.34 -17.88 -0.36
CA GLN A 111 17.69 -18.27 -0.72
C GLN A 111 18.67 -18.28 0.46
N HIS A 112 18.37 -17.53 1.53
CA HIS A 112 19.35 -17.20 2.56
C HIS A 112 18.93 -17.54 4.00
N SER A 113 17.65 -17.83 4.26
CA SER A 113 17.13 -18.11 5.61
C SER A 113 17.84 -19.26 6.31
N ASP A 114 18.20 -20.32 5.57
CA ASP A 114 18.85 -21.51 6.11
C ASP A 114 20.29 -21.24 6.58
N MET A 115 20.91 -20.14 6.14
CA MET A 115 22.27 -19.75 6.50
C MET A 115 22.31 -18.66 7.59
N LEU A 116 21.16 -18.28 8.13
CA LEU A 116 21.06 -17.28 9.20
C LEU A 116 21.74 -17.79 10.48
N GLY A 117 22.67 -16.99 11.00
CA GLY A 117 23.49 -17.31 12.18
C GLY A 117 24.84 -17.96 11.86
N GLU A 118 25.09 -18.37 10.62
CA GLU A 118 26.36 -18.99 10.20
C GLU A 118 27.23 -18.07 9.32
N LYS A 119 26.59 -17.15 8.57
CA LYS A 119 27.27 -16.29 7.60
C LYS A 119 26.72 -14.87 7.61
N ASP A 120 27.57 -13.89 7.92
CA ASP A 120 27.25 -12.45 7.87
C ASP A 120 26.69 -12.00 6.51
N LYS A 121 27.06 -12.68 5.43
CA LYS A 121 26.57 -12.34 4.08
C LYS A 121 25.07 -12.60 3.92
N ALA A 122 24.54 -13.68 4.51
CA ALA A 122 23.12 -14.04 4.37
C ALA A 122 22.23 -13.03 5.11
N GLU A 123 22.62 -12.68 6.34
CA GLU A 123 22.00 -11.61 7.11
C GLU A 123 22.01 -10.30 6.33
N LYS A 124 23.19 -9.86 5.87
CA LYS A 124 23.34 -8.61 5.14
C LYS A 124 22.42 -8.52 3.92
N THR A 125 22.34 -9.58 3.11
CA THR A 125 21.44 -9.62 1.96
C THR A 125 19.98 -9.46 2.37
N ILE A 126 19.54 -10.15 3.44
CA ILE A 126 18.15 -10.05 3.93
C ILE A 126 17.88 -8.65 4.49
N ILE A 127 18.79 -8.07 5.26
CA ILE A 127 18.66 -6.72 5.80
C ILE A 127 18.59 -5.67 4.67
N GLU A 128 19.44 -5.78 3.64
CA GLU A 128 19.39 -4.90 2.47
C GLU A 128 18.04 -5.00 1.73
N ALA A 129 17.48 -6.20 1.63
CA ALA A 129 16.15 -6.38 1.05
C ALA A 129 15.05 -5.76 1.92
N ILE A 130 15.11 -5.93 3.25
CA ILE A 130 14.19 -5.28 4.20
C ILE A 130 14.25 -3.75 4.07
N ASP A 131 15.46 -3.20 4.00
CA ASP A 131 15.69 -1.76 3.86
C ASP A 131 15.16 -1.22 2.54
N THR A 132 15.26 -2.00 1.46
CA THR A 132 14.71 -1.66 0.14
C THR A 132 13.19 -1.54 0.21
N VAL A 133 12.48 -2.56 0.74
CA VAL A 133 11.02 -2.49 0.90
C VAL A 133 10.63 -1.31 1.78
N ARG A 134 11.36 -1.08 2.89
CA ARG A 134 11.10 0.06 3.77
C ARG A 134 11.22 1.40 3.04
N SER A 135 12.27 1.56 2.24
CA SER A 135 12.49 2.77 1.44
C SER A 135 11.34 3.00 0.46
N ASP A 136 10.91 1.95 -0.25
CA ASP A 136 9.83 2.03 -1.22
C ASP A 136 8.49 2.37 -0.55
N VAL A 137 8.21 1.79 0.62
CA VAL A 137 7.01 2.12 1.42
C VAL A 137 7.05 3.57 1.89
N HIS A 138 8.21 4.09 2.31
CA HIS A 138 8.35 5.50 2.67
C HIS A 138 8.15 6.43 1.48
N ALA A 139 8.68 6.07 0.30
CA ALA A 139 8.47 6.82 -0.93
C ALA A 139 6.97 6.87 -1.29
N LEU A 140 6.28 5.73 -1.23
CA LEU A 140 4.83 5.66 -1.43
C LEU A 140 4.09 6.56 -0.45
N LEU A 141 4.38 6.45 0.86
CA LEU A 141 3.74 7.27 1.88
C LEU A 141 3.94 8.78 1.68
N SER A 142 5.06 9.19 1.08
CA SER A 142 5.34 10.59 0.77
C SER A 142 4.58 11.12 -0.45
N ASP A 143 4.08 10.23 -1.31
CA ASP A 143 3.30 10.56 -2.52
C ASP A 143 1.79 10.58 -2.27
N LEU A 144 1.33 10.00 -1.15
CA LEU A 144 -0.07 9.98 -0.74
C LEU A 144 -0.48 11.33 -0.13
N ASP A 145 -0.85 12.29 -0.99
CA ASP A 145 -1.50 13.55 -0.63
C ASP A 145 -2.89 13.38 0.03
#